data_AF-A0AAV3TDU6-F1
#
_entry.id   AF-A0AAV3TDU6-F1
#
_cell.length_a   1.000
_cell.length_b   1.000
_cell.length_c   1.000
_cell.angle_alpha   90.00
_cell.angle_beta   90.00
_cell.angle_gamma   90.00
#
_symmetry.space_group_name_H-M   'P 1'
#
loop_
_entity.id
_entity.type
_entity.pdbx_description
1 polymer ?
#
loop_
_entity_poly.entity_id
_entity_poly.type
_entity_poly.pdbx_seq_one_letter_code
_entity_poly.pdbx_strand_id
1 'polypeptide(L)'
;MVELDDTDLNILELLAEDSRRPYSEIADKVGVSPPTVSDRVDRLEEIGVIERFTLDIDRSTLRDGVGVLVDIHLQPGFETEVMENLAGVECVEHAFATADGHVVAKATVDETEIHSVLTQAVDTGRIVEYDVRLLVDSAWEPQIDGPDVGVACEECGATIDDGGVTVEVDGQTHEFCSSTCRTSYEEHLETIKQSA
;
A
#
# COMPACT_ATOMS: atom_id res chain seq x y z
N MET A 1 -1.84 15.61 1.22
CA MET A 1 -1.70 14.25 1.73
C MET A 1 -2.91 14.00 2.62
N VAL A 2 -3.56 12.84 2.52
CA VAL A 2 -4.70 12.51 3.38
C VAL A 2 -4.16 12.21 4.77
N GLU A 3 -4.71 12.87 5.80
CA GLU A 3 -4.38 12.53 7.19
C GLU A 3 -5.23 11.32 7.62
N LEU A 4 -4.54 10.23 7.97
CA LEU A 4 -5.11 9.00 8.52
C LEU A 4 -4.77 8.95 10.01
N ASP A 5 -5.75 8.62 10.84
CA ASP A 5 -5.51 8.36 12.27
C ASP A 5 -5.12 6.89 12.49
N ASP A 6 -4.64 6.56 13.70
CA ASP A 6 -4.22 5.20 14.04
C ASP A 6 -5.36 4.18 13.87
N THR A 7 -6.62 4.61 14.06
CA THR A 7 -7.76 3.71 13.85
C THR A 7 -7.92 3.38 12.36
N ASP A 8 -7.78 4.36 11.47
CA ASP A 8 -7.83 4.15 10.02
C ASP A 8 -6.71 3.19 9.56
N LEU A 9 -5.49 3.36 10.10
CA LEU A 9 -4.34 2.50 9.78
C LEU A 9 -4.54 1.06 10.27
N ASN A 10 -4.96 0.87 11.52
CA ASN A 10 -5.28 -0.46 12.05
C ASN A 10 -6.43 -1.13 11.28
N ILE A 11 -7.44 -0.38 10.82
CA ILE A 11 -8.50 -0.92 9.96
C ILE A 11 -7.90 -1.41 8.63
N LEU A 12 -7.02 -0.63 8.00
CA LEU A 12 -6.36 -1.00 6.75
C LEU A 12 -5.49 -2.24 6.90
N GLU A 13 -4.69 -2.34 7.96
CA GLU A 13 -3.89 -3.55 8.27
C GLU A 13 -4.78 -4.79 8.40
N LEU A 14 -5.87 -4.68 9.17
CA LEU A 14 -6.77 -5.80 9.39
C LEU A 14 -7.50 -6.24 8.11
N LEU A 15 -7.80 -5.30 7.21
CA LEU A 15 -8.42 -5.58 5.91
C LEU A 15 -7.41 -6.05 4.85
N ALA A 16 -6.15 -5.62 4.94
CA ALA A 16 -5.08 -6.08 4.08
C ALA A 16 -4.75 -7.56 4.34
N GLU A 17 -4.82 -7.98 5.61
CA GLU A 17 -4.68 -9.37 6.02
C GLU A 17 -5.88 -10.23 5.57
N ASP A 18 -7.10 -9.76 5.83
CA ASP A 18 -8.34 -10.44 5.41
C ASP A 18 -9.44 -9.41 5.11
N SER A 19 -9.64 -9.13 3.82
CA SER A 19 -10.65 -8.18 3.36
C SER A 19 -12.09 -8.64 3.61
N ARG A 20 -12.31 -9.89 4.00
CA ARG A 20 -13.63 -10.44 4.36
C ARG A 20 -13.90 -10.42 5.86
N ARG A 21 -12.96 -9.91 6.66
CA ARG A 21 -13.09 -9.83 8.11
C ARG A 21 -14.36 -9.06 8.49
N PRO A 22 -15.23 -9.62 9.35
CA PRO A 22 -16.44 -8.93 9.77
C PRO A 22 -16.12 -7.61 10.47
N TYR A 23 -16.83 -6.53 10.15
CA TYR A 23 -16.63 -5.23 10.80
C TYR A 23 -16.82 -5.27 12.31
N SER A 24 -17.60 -6.23 12.83
CA SER A 24 -17.69 -6.45 14.27
C SER A 24 -16.38 -6.92 14.89
N GLU A 25 -15.64 -7.79 14.20
CA GLU A 25 -14.33 -8.26 14.69
C GLU A 25 -13.29 -7.14 14.59
N ILE A 26 -13.33 -6.35 13.51
CA ILE A 26 -12.47 -5.17 13.37
C ILE A 26 -12.75 -4.17 14.50
N ALA A 27 -14.03 -3.89 14.75
CA ALA A 27 -14.48 -2.98 15.81
C ALA A 27 -13.98 -3.42 17.20
N ASP A 28 -14.07 -4.72 17.50
CA ASP A 28 -13.56 -5.29 18.75
C ASP A 28 -12.03 -5.12 18.89
N LYS A 29 -11.28 -5.22 17.78
CA LYS A 29 -9.82 -5.07 17.78
C LYS A 29 -9.36 -3.61 17.91
N VAL A 30 -10.04 -2.67 17.23
CA VAL A 30 -9.64 -1.25 17.20
C VAL A 30 -10.36 -0.38 18.23
N GLY A 31 -11.25 -0.96 19.05
CA GLY A 31 -11.88 -0.27 20.17
C GLY A 31 -13.00 0.70 19.78
N VAL A 32 -13.71 0.45 18.68
CA VAL A 32 -14.82 1.30 18.19
C VAL A 32 -16.10 0.49 17.97
N SER A 33 -17.17 1.12 17.49
CA SER A 33 -18.41 0.41 17.14
C SER A 33 -18.38 -0.12 15.70
N PRO A 34 -19.08 -1.21 15.37
CA PRO A 34 -19.15 -1.72 13.99
C PRO A 34 -19.66 -0.68 12.95
N PRO A 35 -20.66 0.18 13.27
CA PRO A 35 -21.01 1.30 12.40
C PRO A 35 -19.85 2.28 12.17
N THR A 36 -19.05 2.57 13.20
CA THR A 36 -17.86 3.44 13.07
C THR A 36 -16.82 2.84 12.12
N VAL A 37 -16.61 1.52 12.15
CA VAL A 37 -15.73 0.85 11.17
C VAL A 37 -16.29 1.01 9.76
N SER A 38 -17.60 0.78 9.57
CA SER A 38 -18.25 0.97 8.27
C SER A 38 -18.04 2.38 7.72
N ASP A 39 -18.36 3.40 8.52
CA ASP A 39 -18.23 4.81 8.12
C ASP A 39 -16.78 5.17 7.76
N ARG A 40 -15.80 4.59 8.47
CA ARG A 40 -14.37 4.79 8.17
C ARG A 40 -13.95 4.10 6.88
N VAL A 41 -14.35 2.85 6.65
CA VAL A 41 -14.05 2.14 5.40
C VAL A 41 -14.67 2.87 4.21
N ASP A 42 -15.94 3.28 4.32
CA ASP A 42 -16.62 4.05 3.27
C ASP A 42 -15.86 5.36 2.98
N ARG A 43 -15.43 6.08 4.02
CA ARG A 43 -14.58 7.28 3.87
C ARG A 43 -13.24 6.97 3.18
N LEU A 44 -12.57 5.87 3.54
CA LEU A 44 -11.28 5.47 2.96
C LEU A 44 -11.42 5.12 1.47
N GLU A 45 -12.55 4.53 1.07
CA GLU A 45 -12.90 4.33 -0.34
C GLU A 45 -13.17 5.67 -1.05
N GLU A 46 -13.98 6.55 -0.44
CA GLU A 46 -14.33 7.85 -1.02
C GLU A 46 -13.11 8.75 -1.29
N ILE A 47 -12.12 8.72 -0.40
CA ILE A 47 -10.88 9.50 -0.54
C ILE A 47 -9.79 8.79 -1.35
N GLY A 48 -10.07 7.58 -1.85
CA GLY A 48 -9.18 6.80 -2.72
C GLY A 48 -7.99 6.15 -2.02
N VAL A 49 -8.02 6.03 -0.68
CA VAL A 49 -7.02 5.25 0.07
C VAL A 49 -7.28 3.76 -0.16
N ILE A 50 -8.54 3.34 -0.13
CA ILE A 50 -8.96 2.03 -0.63
C ILE A 50 -9.43 2.22 -2.06
N GLU A 51 -8.62 1.82 -3.04
CA GLU A 51 -9.00 1.91 -4.44
C GLU A 51 -10.03 0.84 -4.83
N ARG A 52 -9.93 -0.35 -4.23
CA ARG A 52 -10.81 -1.50 -4.51
C ARG A 52 -10.65 -2.62 -3.48
N PHE A 53 -11.69 -3.42 -3.34
CA PHE A 53 -11.61 -4.78 -2.80
C PHE A 53 -11.44 -5.78 -3.94
N THR A 54 -10.37 -6.57 -3.91
CA THR A 54 -10.04 -7.54 -4.96
C THR A 54 -9.54 -8.85 -4.37
N LEU A 55 -9.39 -9.85 -5.24
CA LEU A 55 -8.74 -11.11 -4.93
C LEU A 55 -7.28 -11.05 -5.38
N ASP A 56 -6.37 -11.51 -4.53
CA ASP A 56 -5.04 -11.94 -4.94
C ASP A 56 -5.13 -13.37 -5.48
N ILE A 57 -4.76 -13.55 -6.75
CA ILE A 57 -4.96 -14.80 -7.49
C ILE A 57 -3.65 -15.22 -8.09
N ASP A 58 -3.14 -16.37 -7.66
CA ASP A 58 -2.04 -17.04 -8.35
C ASP A 58 -2.52 -17.60 -9.70
N ARG A 59 -2.29 -16.83 -10.77
CA ARG A 59 -2.70 -17.20 -12.14
C ARG A 59 -1.96 -18.44 -12.66
N SER A 60 -0.78 -18.77 -12.13
CA SER A 60 -0.05 -19.99 -12.51
C SER A 60 -0.83 -21.26 -12.15
N THR A 61 -1.75 -21.18 -11.19
CA THR A 61 -2.63 -22.30 -10.81
C THR A 61 -3.89 -22.41 -11.68
N LEU A 62 -4.26 -21.34 -12.39
CA LEU A 62 -5.53 -21.26 -13.13
C LEU A 62 -5.38 -21.50 -14.64
N ARG A 63 -4.21 -21.23 -15.21
CA ARG A 63 -3.94 -21.38 -16.64
C ARG A 63 -2.64 -22.14 -16.84
N ASP A 64 -2.62 -23.01 -17.83
CA ASP A 64 -1.37 -23.49 -18.40
C ASP A 64 -0.65 -22.28 -19.02
N GLY A 65 0.56 -22.00 -18.54
CA GLY A 65 1.33 -20.85 -18.98
C GLY A 65 2.55 -20.60 -18.08
N VAL A 66 3.43 -19.74 -18.56
CA VAL A 66 4.63 -19.30 -17.84
C VAL A 66 4.50 -17.83 -17.47
N GLY A 67 4.82 -17.53 -16.22
CA GLY A 67 4.96 -16.14 -15.78
C GLY A 67 6.16 -15.50 -16.48
N VAL A 68 5.99 -14.28 -16.97
CA VAL A 68 7.05 -13.49 -17.59
C VAL A 68 7.05 -12.07 -17.03
N LEU A 69 8.25 -11.53 -16.90
CA LEU A 69 8.49 -10.11 -16.73
C LEU A 69 9.01 -9.57 -18.05
N VAL A 70 8.28 -8.62 -18.62
CA VAL A 70 8.63 -7.94 -19.87
C VAL A 70 9.09 -6.54 -19.52
N ASP A 71 10.30 -6.19 -19.92
CA ASP A 71 10.89 -4.87 -19.71
C ASP A 71 11.05 -4.20 -21.07
N ILE A 72 10.43 -3.04 -21.29
CA ILE A 72 10.32 -2.39 -22.59
C ILE A 72 10.90 -0.99 -22.49
N HIS A 73 12.01 -0.75 -23.16
CA HIS A 73 12.56 0.59 -23.32
C HIS A 73 11.90 1.26 -24.54
N LEU A 74 11.18 2.34 -24.29
CA LEU A 74 10.43 3.07 -25.31
C LEU A 74 11.20 4.32 -25.76
N GLN A 75 10.85 4.81 -26.94
CA GLN A 75 11.14 6.19 -27.28
C GLN A 75 10.44 7.13 -26.27
N PRO A 76 11.03 8.29 -25.93
CA PRO A 76 10.44 9.20 -24.94
C PRO A 76 9.03 9.67 -25.34
N GLY A 77 8.11 9.70 -24.37
CA GLY A 77 6.76 10.25 -24.53
C GLY A 77 5.68 9.25 -24.94
N PHE A 78 6.00 7.95 -24.96
CA PHE A 78 5.05 6.87 -25.27
C PHE A 78 4.67 6.00 -24.06
N GLU A 79 5.24 6.27 -22.89
CA GLU A 79 5.10 5.46 -21.67
C GLU A 79 3.63 5.38 -21.24
N THR A 80 2.93 6.51 -21.19
CA THR A 80 1.51 6.57 -20.81
C THR A 80 0.61 5.77 -21.76
N GLU A 81 0.80 5.92 -23.08
CA GLU A 81 0.02 5.19 -24.09
C GLU A 81 0.23 3.68 -23.96
N VAL A 82 1.48 3.25 -23.76
CA VAL A 82 1.82 1.84 -23.61
C VAL A 82 1.24 1.26 -22.31
N MET A 83 1.30 2.02 -21.21
CA MET A 83 0.67 1.63 -19.94
C MET A 83 -0.84 1.41 -20.08
N GLU A 84 -1.53 2.33 -20.77
CA GLU A 84 -2.97 2.21 -21.05
C GLU A 84 -3.29 0.99 -21.90
N ASN A 85 -2.50 0.73 -22.95
CA ASN A 85 -2.67 -0.44 -23.80
C ASN A 85 -2.45 -1.75 -23.02
N LEU A 86 -1.37 -1.83 -22.24
CA LEU A 86 -1.04 -3.02 -21.43
C LEU A 86 -2.12 -3.33 -20.39
N ALA A 87 -2.74 -2.32 -19.79
CA ALA A 87 -3.84 -2.50 -18.85
C ALA A 87 -5.06 -3.21 -19.46
N GLY A 88 -5.22 -3.14 -20.79
CA GLY A 88 -6.28 -3.83 -21.53
C GLY A 88 -5.95 -5.24 -22.00
N VAL A 89 -4.71 -5.71 -21.82
CA VAL A 89 -4.27 -7.03 -22.30
C VAL A 89 -4.54 -8.11 -21.25
N GLU A 90 -5.31 -9.13 -21.62
CA GLU A 90 -5.81 -10.16 -20.69
C GLU A 90 -4.69 -10.90 -19.92
N CYS A 91 -3.55 -11.16 -20.59
CA CYS A 91 -2.43 -11.86 -19.98
C CYS A 91 -1.57 -10.98 -19.06
N VAL A 92 -1.74 -9.65 -19.09
CA VAL A 92 -1.01 -8.72 -18.23
C VAL A 92 -1.72 -8.61 -16.88
N GLU A 93 -0.95 -8.65 -15.80
CA GLU A 93 -1.42 -8.56 -14.42
C GLU A 93 -1.06 -7.20 -13.81
N HIS A 94 0.17 -6.76 -14.05
CA HIS A 94 0.68 -5.48 -13.61
C HIS A 94 1.52 -4.85 -14.71
N ALA A 95 1.47 -3.52 -14.79
CA ALA A 95 2.35 -2.70 -15.62
C ALA A 95 2.86 -1.53 -14.78
N PHE A 96 4.11 -1.14 -15.01
CA PHE A 96 4.80 -0.07 -14.29
C PHE A 96 5.55 0.80 -15.29
N ALA A 97 5.46 2.11 -15.14
CA ALA A 97 6.35 3.05 -15.82
C ALA A 97 7.49 3.41 -14.87
N THR A 98 8.73 3.34 -15.35
CA THR A 98 9.91 3.68 -14.57
C THR A 98 10.39 5.09 -14.88
N ALA A 99 11.15 5.69 -13.98
CA ALA A 99 11.67 7.05 -14.16
C ALA A 99 12.72 7.17 -15.29
N ASP A 100 13.34 6.07 -15.68
CA ASP A 100 14.31 5.96 -16.76
C ASP A 100 13.69 5.60 -18.13
N GLY A 101 12.36 5.67 -18.25
CA GLY A 101 11.66 5.55 -19.54
C GLY A 101 11.38 4.12 -19.99
N HIS A 102 11.45 3.17 -19.05
CA HIS A 102 11.02 1.79 -19.29
C HIS A 102 9.55 1.60 -18.89
N VAL A 103 8.90 0.66 -19.55
CA VAL A 103 7.64 0.08 -19.11
C VAL A 103 7.87 -1.38 -18.79
N VAL A 104 7.61 -1.77 -17.54
CA VAL A 104 7.79 -3.13 -17.04
C VAL A 104 6.42 -3.75 -16.82
N ALA A 105 6.19 -4.95 -17.35
CA ALA A 105 4.93 -5.68 -17.20
C ALA A 105 5.14 -7.09 -16.67
N LYS A 106 4.31 -7.49 -15.70
CA LYS A 106 4.13 -8.89 -15.28
C LYS A 106 2.98 -9.49 -16.07
N ALA A 107 3.22 -10.60 -16.76
CA ALA A 107 2.21 -11.30 -17.53
C ALA A 107 2.29 -12.82 -17.36
N THR A 108 1.19 -13.54 -17.64
CA THR A 108 1.14 -15.00 -17.74
C THR A 108 0.79 -15.37 -19.17
N VAL A 109 1.71 -16.02 -19.88
CA VAL A 109 1.60 -16.30 -21.32
C VAL A 109 1.76 -17.78 -21.62
N ASP A 110 1.23 -18.24 -22.75
CA ASP A 110 1.63 -19.53 -23.30
C ASP A 110 3.11 -19.47 -23.72
N GLU A 111 3.87 -20.55 -23.51
CA GLU A 111 5.31 -20.61 -23.88
C GLU A 111 5.55 -20.28 -25.35
N THR A 112 4.58 -20.54 -26.22
CA THR A 112 4.66 -20.26 -27.65
C THR A 112 4.29 -18.82 -28.02
N GLU A 113 3.70 -18.07 -27.10
CA GLU A 113 3.13 -16.74 -27.34
C GLU A 113 3.83 -15.62 -26.56
N ILE A 114 5.05 -15.85 -26.07
CA ILE A 114 5.81 -14.86 -25.27
C ILE A 114 5.93 -13.51 -26.00
N HIS A 115 6.16 -13.52 -27.32
CA HIS A 115 6.24 -12.30 -28.13
C HIS A 115 4.88 -11.61 -28.37
N SER A 116 3.76 -12.29 -28.13
CA SER A 116 2.42 -11.78 -28.45
C SER A 116 2.05 -10.56 -27.61
N VAL A 117 2.44 -10.53 -26.33
CA VAL A 117 2.19 -9.42 -25.39
C VAL A 117 2.73 -8.11 -25.95
N LEU A 118 3.96 -8.15 -26.46
CA LEU A 118 4.64 -6.99 -27.04
C LEU A 118 3.90 -6.48 -28.28
N THR A 119 3.52 -7.40 -29.17
CA THR A 119 2.85 -7.02 -30.43
C THR A 119 1.41 -6.54 -30.26
N GLN A 120 0.74 -6.93 -29.18
CA GLN A 120 -0.63 -6.51 -28.90
C GLN A 120 -0.68 -5.14 -28.23
N ALA A 121 0.27 -4.87 -27.33
CA ALA A 121 0.26 -3.64 -26.52
C ALA A 121 1.07 -2.49 -27.13
N VAL A 122 2.08 -2.77 -27.94
CA VAL A 122 3.07 -1.78 -28.35
C VAL A 122 3.31 -1.82 -29.87
N ASP A 123 3.29 -0.64 -30.48
CA ASP A 123 3.83 -0.47 -31.83
C ASP A 123 5.34 -0.70 -31.79
N THR A 124 5.77 -1.84 -32.33
CA THR A 124 7.18 -2.27 -32.38
C THR A 124 8.13 -1.22 -32.97
N GLY A 125 7.65 -0.27 -33.79
CA GLY A 125 8.46 0.84 -34.30
C GLY A 125 8.91 1.85 -33.24
N ARG A 126 8.34 1.78 -32.02
CA ARG A 126 8.61 2.68 -30.89
C ARG A 126 9.47 2.05 -29.81
N ILE A 127 9.73 0.75 -29.92
CA ILE A 127 10.57 0.00 -28.98
C ILE A 127 12.03 0.24 -29.36
N VAL A 128 12.81 0.76 -28.41
CA VAL A 128 14.27 0.86 -28.53
C VAL A 128 14.89 -0.50 -28.25
N GLU A 129 14.45 -1.13 -27.17
CA GLU A 129 14.91 -2.44 -26.69
C GLU A 129 13.80 -3.08 -25.85
N TYR A 130 13.78 -4.40 -25.78
CA TYR A 130 12.97 -5.11 -24.80
C TYR A 130 13.66 -6.38 -24.32
N ASP A 131 13.40 -6.74 -23.07
CA ASP A 131 13.83 -7.98 -22.44
C ASP A 131 12.61 -8.76 -21.96
N VAL A 132 12.67 -10.09 -22.09
CA VAL A 132 11.69 -10.99 -21.48
C VAL A 132 12.39 -11.96 -20.55
N ARG A 133 11.94 -12.00 -19.30
CA ARG A 133 12.48 -12.86 -18.24
C ARG A 133 11.39 -13.80 -17.74
N LEU A 134 11.66 -15.10 -17.71
CA LEU A 134 10.75 -16.06 -17.10
C LEU A 134 10.73 -15.86 -15.58
N LEU A 135 9.53 -15.80 -15.01
CA LEU A 135 9.31 -15.76 -13.58
C LEU A 135 9.24 -17.19 -13.05
N VAL A 136 10.04 -17.46 -12.02
CA VAL A 136 10.01 -18.73 -11.30
C VAL A 136 8.99 -18.68 -10.16
N ASP A 137 8.88 -17.51 -9.52
CA ASP A 137 8.01 -17.28 -8.36
C ASP A 137 7.69 -15.78 -8.24
N SER A 138 6.60 -15.45 -7.55
CA SER A 138 6.26 -14.08 -7.16
C SER A 138 5.47 -14.10 -5.86
N ALA A 139 5.83 -13.22 -4.92
CA ALA A 139 5.08 -12.99 -3.70
C ALA A 139 4.50 -11.58 -3.71
N TRP A 140 3.28 -11.44 -3.19
CA TRP A 140 2.66 -10.15 -2.90
C TRP A 140 2.33 -10.11 -1.41
N GLU A 141 2.83 -9.08 -0.74
CA GLU A 141 2.53 -8.79 0.66
C GLU A 141 2.08 -7.33 0.72
N PRO A 142 0.78 -7.05 0.97
CA PRO A 142 0.30 -5.67 1.05
C PRO A 142 1.02 -4.95 2.20
N GLN A 143 1.77 -3.90 1.87
CA GLN A 143 2.39 -3.02 2.85
C GLN A 143 1.44 -1.84 3.09
N ILE A 144 0.89 -1.75 4.29
CA ILE A 144 0.13 -0.57 4.74
C ILE A 144 1.09 0.45 5.38
N ASP A 145 2.20 -0.04 5.94
CA ASP A 145 3.23 0.77 6.56
C ASP A 145 4.27 1.24 5.54
N GLY A 146 4.15 2.50 5.14
CA GLY A 146 5.30 3.25 4.66
C GLY A 146 6.14 3.73 5.85
N PRO A 147 7.43 4.08 5.65
CA PRO A 147 8.33 4.58 6.71
C PRO A 147 7.89 5.89 7.39
N ASP A 148 6.71 6.42 7.08
CA ASP A 148 6.17 7.68 7.62
C ASP A 148 4.89 7.51 8.46
N VAL A 149 4.48 6.27 8.76
CA VAL A 149 3.39 6.01 9.71
C VAL A 149 3.99 5.73 11.09
N GLY A 150 4.50 6.77 11.73
CA GLY A 150 4.82 6.71 13.15
C GLY A 150 4.00 7.74 13.89
N VAL A 151 3.49 7.35 15.05
CA VAL A 151 2.77 8.25 15.95
C VAL A 151 3.65 9.47 16.24
N ALA A 152 3.11 10.68 16.14
CA ALA A 152 3.88 11.87 16.51
C ALA A 152 4.01 11.95 18.04
N CYS A 153 5.24 12.02 18.55
CA CYS A 153 5.50 12.24 19.96
C CYS A 153 4.86 13.55 20.44
N GLU A 154 4.02 13.49 21.47
CA GLU A 154 3.25 14.66 21.93
C GLU A 154 4.10 15.79 22.52
N GLU A 155 5.36 15.51 22.89
CA GLU A 155 6.28 16.55 23.40
C GLU A 155 7.15 17.18 22.33
N CYS A 156 7.75 16.38 21.45
CA CYS A 156 8.77 16.86 20.53
C CYS A 156 8.33 16.86 19.06
N GLY A 157 7.17 16.26 18.76
CA GLY A 157 6.63 16.13 17.41
C GLY A 157 7.39 15.18 16.50
N ALA A 158 8.38 14.45 17.01
CA ALA A 158 9.10 13.45 16.24
C ALA A 158 8.21 12.22 15.99
N THR A 159 8.28 11.67 14.78
CA THR A 159 7.71 10.38 14.43
C THR A 159 8.29 9.29 15.33
N ILE A 160 7.42 8.54 16.00
CA ILE A 160 7.77 7.37 16.80
C ILE A 160 7.81 6.19 15.84
N ASP A 161 9.02 5.83 15.43
CA ASP A 161 9.33 4.51 14.92
C ASP A 161 9.38 3.49 16.09
N ASP A 162 9.18 2.21 15.77
CA ASP A 162 9.07 1.06 16.68
C ASP A 162 9.80 1.24 18.04
N GLY A 163 9.08 1.07 19.15
CA GLY A 163 9.65 1.18 20.52
C GLY A 163 9.31 2.44 21.32
N GLY A 164 8.22 3.14 20.96
CA GLY A 164 7.66 4.25 21.74
C GLY A 164 7.21 3.88 23.16
N VAL A 165 6.99 4.92 23.98
CA VAL A 165 6.47 4.80 25.35
C VAL A 165 5.05 5.37 25.40
N THR A 166 4.08 4.50 25.68
CA THR A 166 2.66 4.86 25.83
C THR A 166 2.29 4.92 27.32
N VAL A 167 1.54 5.95 27.72
CA VAL A 167 1.10 6.15 29.12
C VAL A 167 -0.31 6.73 29.20
N GLU A 168 -1.04 6.41 30.26
CA GLU A 168 -2.33 7.03 30.56
C GLU A 168 -2.17 8.17 31.59
N VAL A 169 -2.63 9.37 31.23
CA VAL A 169 -2.69 10.54 32.12
C VAL A 169 -4.10 11.12 32.09
N ASP A 170 -4.71 11.30 33.26
CA ASP A 170 -6.08 11.82 33.42
C ASP A 170 -7.17 11.11 32.56
N GLY A 171 -6.94 9.83 32.22
CA GLY A 171 -7.86 9.01 31.41
C GLY A 171 -7.71 9.20 29.90
N GLN A 172 -6.65 9.87 29.45
CA GLN A 172 -6.25 9.95 28.04
C GLN A 172 -4.91 9.23 27.83
N THR A 173 -4.79 8.53 26.70
CA THR A 173 -3.55 7.87 26.29
C THR A 173 -2.63 8.89 25.62
N HIS A 174 -1.35 8.87 26.00
CA HIS A 174 -0.32 9.74 25.46
C HIS A 174 0.91 8.95 25.00
N GLU A 175 1.52 9.36 23.89
CA GLU A 175 2.60 8.61 23.22
C GLU A 175 3.89 9.43 23.03
N PHE A 176 5.03 8.79 23.31
CA PHE A 176 6.33 9.45 23.37
C PHE A 176 7.43 8.63 22.69
N CYS A 177 8.35 9.32 21.98
CA CYS A 177 9.49 8.65 21.32
C CYS A 177 10.55 8.12 22.30
N SER A 178 10.49 8.51 23.58
CA SER A 178 11.39 8.02 24.62
C SER A 178 10.84 8.27 26.01
N SER A 179 11.38 7.57 27.01
CA SER A 179 11.10 7.84 28.43
C SER A 179 11.44 9.29 28.83
N THR A 180 12.40 9.93 28.15
CA THR A 180 12.78 11.31 28.40
C THR A 180 11.69 12.28 27.94
N CYS A 181 11.11 12.06 26.76
CA CYS A 181 9.98 12.86 26.29
C CYS A 181 8.78 12.68 27.22
N ARG A 182 8.45 11.44 27.62
CA ARG A 182 7.42 11.21 28.63
C ARG A 182 7.64 12.04 29.91
N THR A 183 8.84 12.03 30.48
CA THR A 183 9.12 12.79 31.72
C THR A 183 8.99 14.30 31.50
N SER A 184 9.44 14.82 30.36
CA SER A 184 9.25 16.24 29.98
C SER A 184 7.78 16.64 29.93
N TYR A 185 6.93 15.79 29.36
CA TYR A 185 5.48 15.99 29.29
C TYR A 185 4.85 16.08 30.68
N GLU A 186 5.18 15.13 31.56
CA GLU A 186 4.68 15.08 32.93
C GLU A 186 5.05 16.36 33.70
N GLU A 187 6.30 16.85 33.57
CA GLU A 187 6.77 18.09 34.20
C GLU A 187 6.07 19.35 33.63
N HIS A 188 5.85 19.40 32.31
CA HIS A 188 5.09 20.48 31.67
C HIS A 188 3.64 20.52 32.15
N LEU A 189 2.97 19.37 32.23
CA LEU A 189 1.61 19.28 32.76
C LEU A 189 1.51 19.74 34.21
N GLU A 190 2.46 19.36 35.08
CA GLU A 190 2.51 19.83 36.47
C GLU A 190 2.64 21.35 36.56
N THR A 191 3.46 21.94 35.70
CA THR A 191 3.67 23.41 35.65
C THR A 191 2.40 24.14 35.22
N ILE A 192 1.69 23.58 34.24
CA ILE A 192 0.41 24.13 33.75
C ILE A 192 -0.66 24.01 34.85
N LYS A 193 -0.75 22.87 35.53
CA LYS A 193 -1.68 22.63 36.64
C LYS A 193 -1.42 23.54 37.86
N GLN A 194 -0.16 23.94 38.09
CA GLN A 194 0.19 24.88 39.17
C GLN A 194 -0.04 26.35 38.79
N SER A 195 -0.23 26.64 37.51
CA SER A 195 -0.45 28.00 36.98
C SER A 195 -1.93 28.31 36.69
N ALA A 196 -2.81 27.33 36.85
CA ALA A 196 -4.27 27.39 36.66
C ALA A 196 -5.01 27.50 38.01
#